data_AF-A0A0K8SHT4-F1
#
_entry.id   AF-A0A0K8SHT4-F1
#
_cell.length_a   1.000
_cell.length_b   1.000
_cell.length_c   1.000
_cell.angle_alpha   90.00
_cell.angle_beta   90.00
_cell.angle_gamma   90.00
#
_symmetry.space_group_name_H-M   'P 1'
#
loop_
_entity.id
_entity.type
_entity.pdbx_description
1 polymer ?
#
loop_
_entity_poly.entity_id
_entity_poly.type
_entity_poly.pdbx_seq_one_letter_code
_entity_poly.pdbx_strand_id
1 'polypeptide(L)'
;MNLLLWMAMLVLVTASTQHVHKPARILAVVPMPWKSHHFVFQTIIKALAARGHQIDYLTPFPIENAPPNIRHLMIKDTFAETIGSVELEDMDLFWSPQEHLMWRSMNVKYLEEVYRNEPAIRTLLSSNEQYAIVMSECNINQEITAVWAHRFNATPVSVLAVPDMFFANEMTGLPGNPSYMLDSTSHLSDRMDFLERLWNSVQYVVSLPLHYYKLREFQRVADDVLRYPGWETRPSVSRLASDQALVLVNSHVSVGSVYPRSPHVKEIGGMTLTGSTLLPKDLQSFMDSAAEGVVYFSLGSSVDMNVMTRGNKMDGFLRAFQALKHRVVLKWMGDNMPNISDPRILIRTWFPQLGILAHKNTRVFVTHGGLQSLMETVNYGVPVVAIPIFGDQFKNVKIAYLEDLG
;
A
#
# COMPACT_ATOMS: atom_id res chain seq x y z
N MET A 1 42.53 -17.82 38.84
CA MET A 1 41.98 -17.31 37.57
C MET A 1 41.00 -16.19 37.93
N ASN A 2 41.37 -14.94 37.61
CA ASN A 2 40.86 -13.73 38.28
C ASN A 2 39.40 -13.40 37.94
N LEU A 3 38.60 -13.06 38.96
CA LEU A 3 37.25 -12.49 38.83
C LEU A 3 37.22 -11.26 37.90
N LEU A 4 38.31 -10.49 37.87
CA LEU A 4 38.53 -9.36 36.96
C LEU A 4 38.56 -9.76 35.48
N LEU A 5 39.11 -10.94 35.15
CA LEU A 5 39.13 -11.47 33.78
C LEU A 5 37.71 -11.86 33.33
N TRP A 6 36.92 -12.44 34.23
CA TRP A 6 35.51 -12.75 33.96
C TRP A 6 34.64 -11.50 33.79
N MET A 7 34.83 -10.48 34.63
CA MET A 7 34.12 -9.21 34.47
C MET A 7 34.53 -8.49 33.17
N ALA A 8 35.82 -8.50 32.81
CA ALA A 8 36.29 -7.93 31.55
C ALA A 8 35.73 -8.67 30.32
N MET A 9 35.68 -10.01 30.36
CA MET A 9 35.03 -10.80 29.31
C MET A 9 33.52 -10.54 29.25
N LEU A 10 32.83 -10.40 30.38
CA LEU A 10 31.40 -10.10 30.40
C LEU A 10 31.12 -8.71 29.82
N VAL A 11 31.94 -7.71 30.15
CA VAL A 11 31.84 -6.36 29.57
C VAL A 11 32.13 -6.40 28.07
N LEU A 12 33.16 -7.11 27.61
CA LEU A 12 33.46 -7.27 26.19
C LEU A 12 32.36 -8.02 25.44
N VAL A 13 31.77 -9.06 26.03
CA VAL A 13 30.62 -9.78 25.46
C VAL A 13 29.41 -8.86 25.39
N THR A 14 29.06 -8.14 26.47
CA THR A 14 27.95 -7.17 26.45
C THR A 14 28.17 -6.01 25.46
N ALA A 15 29.39 -5.51 25.33
CA ALA A 15 29.77 -4.47 24.38
C ALA A 15 29.81 -4.99 22.94
N SER A 16 30.13 -6.27 22.72
CA SER A 16 30.08 -6.92 21.41
C SER A 16 28.65 -7.32 20.99
N THR A 17 27.75 -7.56 21.95
CA THR A 17 26.32 -7.80 21.70
C THR A 17 25.51 -6.51 21.58
N GLN A 18 26.03 -5.39 22.08
CA GLN A 18 25.57 -4.07 21.67
C GLN A 18 26.20 -3.78 20.31
N HIS A 19 25.60 -4.33 19.25
CA HIS A 19 25.76 -3.73 17.94
C HIS A 19 25.21 -2.30 18.04
N VAL A 20 26.09 -1.35 18.37
CA VAL A 20 25.88 0.06 18.10
C VAL A 20 25.91 0.16 16.58
N HIS A 21 24.80 -0.22 15.94
CA HIS A 21 24.63 -0.05 14.52
C HIS A 21 24.76 1.45 14.26
N LYS A 22 25.80 1.83 13.51
CA LYS A 22 25.95 3.21 13.07
C LYS A 22 24.64 3.62 12.39
N PRO A 23 24.05 4.76 12.76
CA PRO A 23 22.79 5.19 12.17
C PRO A 23 22.98 5.38 10.67
N ALA A 24 22.39 4.48 9.89
CA ALA A 24 22.37 4.60 8.43
C ALA A 24 21.49 5.77 7.98
N ARG A 25 21.85 6.41 6.87
CA ARG A 25 20.98 7.34 6.15
C ARG A 25 20.24 6.59 5.04
N ILE A 26 18.93 6.74 5.00
CA ILE A 26 18.02 5.98 4.13
C ILE A 26 17.17 6.96 3.34
N LEU A 27 17.09 6.78 2.03
CA LEU A 27 16.16 7.51 1.18
C LEU A 27 14.94 6.62 0.91
N ALA A 28 13.76 7.05 1.34
CA ALA A 28 12.48 6.43 1.01
C ALA A 28 11.82 7.20 -0.15
N VAL A 29 11.67 6.56 -1.32
CA VAL A 29 11.14 7.14 -2.55
C VAL A 29 9.72 6.61 -2.79
N VAL A 30 8.72 7.41 -2.44
CA VAL A 30 7.29 7.03 -2.55
C VAL A 30 6.51 8.20 -3.17
N PRO A 31 6.66 8.41 -4.49
CA PRO A 31 6.11 9.60 -5.14
C PRO A 31 4.62 9.47 -5.48
N MET A 32 4.06 8.25 -5.51
CA MET A 32 2.67 8.06 -5.89
C MET A 32 1.71 8.48 -4.77
N PRO A 33 0.59 9.17 -5.08
CA PRO A 33 -0.33 9.68 -4.07
C PRO A 33 -1.34 8.63 -3.57
N TRP A 34 -0.88 7.40 -3.38
CA TRP A 34 -1.70 6.31 -2.87
C TRP A 34 -1.62 6.26 -1.35
N LYS A 35 -2.47 7.03 -0.66
CA LYS A 35 -2.42 7.19 0.80
C LYS A 35 -2.31 5.88 1.59
N SER A 36 -2.98 4.82 1.15
CA SER A 36 -2.89 3.49 1.76
C SER A 36 -1.48 2.89 1.70
N HIS A 37 -0.75 3.07 0.59
CA HIS A 37 0.63 2.59 0.44
C HIS A 37 1.56 3.29 1.43
N HIS A 38 1.35 4.59 1.62
CA HIS A 38 2.09 5.36 2.61
C HIS A 38 1.88 4.84 4.03
N PHE A 39 0.76 4.21 4.40
CA PHE A 39 0.62 3.61 5.73
C PHE A 39 1.64 2.48 5.97
N VAL A 40 1.93 1.65 4.95
CA VAL A 40 2.96 0.60 5.03
C VAL A 40 4.34 1.25 5.16
N PHE A 41 4.68 2.15 4.24
CA PHE A 41 5.98 2.82 4.23
C PHE A 41 6.24 3.62 5.51
N GLN A 42 5.27 4.43 5.96
CA GLN A 42 5.41 5.25 7.16
C GLN A 42 5.61 4.37 8.41
N THR A 43 5.04 3.16 8.45
CA THR A 43 5.27 2.22 9.55
C THR A 43 6.74 1.76 9.57
N ILE A 44 7.29 1.37 8.42
CA ILE A 44 8.72 1.00 8.29
C ILE A 44 9.61 2.19 8.65
N ILE A 45 9.34 3.35 8.06
CA ILE A 45 10.10 4.59 8.26
C ILE A 45 10.14 5.00 9.73
N LYS A 46 8.99 5.02 10.42
CA LYS A 46 8.91 5.34 11.86
C LYS A 46 9.71 4.33 12.68
N ALA A 47 9.61 3.04 12.37
CA ALA A 47 10.33 1.98 13.05
C ALA A 47 11.86 2.10 12.87
N LEU A 48 12.33 2.48 11.68
CA LEU A 48 13.75 2.74 11.41
C LEU A 48 14.23 4.02 12.09
N ALA A 49 13.45 5.09 12.04
CA ALA A 49 13.78 6.34 12.73
C ALA A 49 13.87 6.15 14.26
N ALA A 50 12.96 5.37 14.86
CA ALA A 50 13.01 5.02 16.29
C ALA A 50 14.26 4.22 16.68
N ARG A 51 14.90 3.53 15.73
CA ARG A 51 16.18 2.82 15.90
C ARG A 51 17.41 3.72 15.65
N GLY A 52 17.20 5.01 15.41
CA GLY A 52 18.26 6.01 15.26
C GLY A 52 18.68 6.31 13.83
N HIS A 53 18.09 5.66 12.82
CA HIS A 53 18.41 5.92 11.41
C HIS A 53 17.95 7.32 10.97
N GLN A 54 18.67 7.93 10.02
CA GLN A 54 18.25 9.18 9.37
C GLN A 54 17.45 8.84 8.12
N ILE A 55 16.23 9.38 8.00
CA ILE A 55 15.35 9.08 6.88
C ILE A 55 15.07 10.34 6.09
N ASP A 56 15.29 10.29 4.78
CA ASP A 56 14.77 11.26 3.83
C ASP A 56 13.59 10.65 3.09
N TYR A 57 12.42 11.25 3.20
CA TYR A 57 11.18 10.68 2.71
C TYR A 57 10.59 11.54 1.59
N LEU A 58 10.75 11.10 0.34
CA LEU A 58 10.15 11.72 -0.84
C LEU A 58 8.69 11.29 -0.97
N THR A 59 7.76 12.21 -0.73
CA THR A 59 6.34 11.89 -0.52
C THR A 59 5.42 13.10 -0.76
N PRO A 60 4.18 12.89 -1.24
CA PRO A 60 3.12 13.89 -1.17
C PRO A 60 2.45 13.96 0.21
N PHE A 61 2.62 12.95 1.06
CA PHE A 61 1.98 12.89 2.39
C PHE A 61 3.02 12.94 3.53
N PRO A 62 2.99 13.99 4.37
CA PRO A 62 3.88 14.08 5.51
C PRO A 62 3.47 13.10 6.62
N ILE A 63 4.43 12.72 7.45
CA ILE A 63 4.17 12.06 8.73
C ILE A 63 3.86 13.14 9.76
N GLU A 64 2.64 13.13 10.30
CA GLU A 64 2.27 13.99 11.43
C GLU A 64 3.14 13.67 12.66
N ASN A 65 3.61 14.72 13.35
CA ASN A 65 4.45 14.61 14.55
C ASN A 65 5.68 13.71 14.34
N ALA A 66 6.32 13.79 13.18
CA ALA A 66 7.47 12.97 12.85
C ALA A 66 8.66 13.23 13.78
N PRO A 67 9.41 12.18 14.16
CA PRO A 67 10.72 12.32 14.78
C PRO A 67 11.66 13.26 13.99
N PRO A 68 12.56 13.99 14.66
CA PRO A 68 13.44 14.99 14.02
C PRO A 68 14.44 14.39 13.02
N ASN A 69 14.70 13.08 13.11
CA ASN A 69 15.53 12.34 12.18
C ASN A 69 14.78 11.83 10.93
N ILE A 70 13.56 12.32 10.69
CA ILE A 70 12.82 12.16 9.44
C ILE A 70 12.69 13.51 8.75
N ARG A 71 13.36 13.68 7.61
CA ARG A 71 13.21 14.84 6.74
C ARG A 71 12.25 14.49 5.60
N HIS A 72 11.19 15.26 5.46
CA HIS A 72 10.26 15.12 4.34
C HIS A 72 10.77 15.91 3.13
N LEU A 73 10.92 15.22 2.01
CA LEU A 73 11.15 15.79 0.70
C LEU A 73 9.77 15.88 0.02
N MET A 74 9.06 16.97 0.29
CA MET A 74 7.67 17.11 -0.15
C MET A 74 7.59 17.24 -1.67
N ILE A 75 6.64 16.52 -2.25
CA ILE A 75 6.17 16.72 -3.62
C ILE A 75 4.68 17.07 -3.62
N LYS A 76 4.19 17.70 -4.68
CA LYS A 76 2.75 17.95 -4.84
C LYS A 76 2.01 16.72 -5.35
N ASP A 77 0.80 16.51 -4.83
CA ASP A 77 -0.15 15.59 -5.43
C ASP A 77 -0.86 16.27 -6.62
N THR A 78 -0.32 16.05 -7.82
CA THR A 78 -0.88 16.53 -9.09
C THR A 78 -1.54 15.40 -9.89
N PHE A 79 -1.89 14.28 -9.25
CA PHE A 79 -2.29 13.08 -9.99
C PHE A 79 -3.55 13.34 -10.81
N ALA A 80 -4.64 13.77 -10.17
CA ALA A 80 -5.89 14.10 -10.86
C ALA A 80 -5.71 15.17 -11.96
N GLU A 81 -4.85 16.17 -11.73
CA GLU A 81 -4.52 17.21 -12.71
C GLU A 81 -3.78 16.64 -13.93
N THR A 82 -2.91 15.66 -13.70
CA THR A 82 -2.04 15.07 -14.74
C THR A 82 -2.76 14.01 -15.57
N ILE A 83 -3.52 13.13 -14.91
CA ILE A 83 -4.15 11.96 -15.54
C ILE A 83 -5.62 12.21 -15.93
N GLY A 84 -6.26 13.25 -15.40
CA GLY A 84 -7.70 13.47 -15.49
C GLY A 84 -8.48 12.67 -14.44
N SER A 85 -9.80 12.84 -14.40
CA SER A 85 -10.68 12.00 -13.58
C SER A 85 -10.93 10.66 -14.26
N VAL A 86 -10.70 9.55 -13.55
CA VAL A 86 -11.18 8.23 -13.95
C VAL A 86 -12.58 8.05 -13.35
N GLU A 87 -13.58 7.75 -14.16
CA GLU A 87 -14.92 7.48 -13.63
C GLU A 87 -14.94 6.11 -12.93
N LEU A 88 -15.75 5.97 -11.87
CA LEU A 88 -15.86 4.68 -11.16
C LEU A 88 -16.33 3.54 -12.07
N GLU A 89 -17.08 3.86 -13.12
CA GLU A 89 -17.55 2.89 -14.12
C GLU A 89 -16.40 2.39 -15.00
N ASP A 90 -15.37 3.22 -15.23
CA ASP A 90 -14.13 2.81 -15.88
C ASP A 90 -13.21 2.01 -14.93
N MET A 91 -13.50 2.01 -13.63
CA MET A 91 -12.76 1.28 -12.60
C MET A 91 -13.27 -0.15 -12.36
N ASP A 92 -14.51 -0.47 -12.73
CA ASP A 92 -15.04 -1.85 -12.65
C ASP A 92 -14.44 -2.74 -13.76
N LEU A 93 -13.85 -2.11 -14.78
CA LEU A 93 -13.31 -2.82 -15.92
C LEU A 93 -12.04 -3.62 -15.58
N PHE A 94 -11.34 -3.35 -14.44
CA PHE A 94 -9.89 -3.58 -14.14
C PHE A 94 -9.29 -4.98 -14.36
N TRP A 95 -10.09 -5.91 -14.85
CA TRP A 95 -9.67 -7.19 -15.37
C TRP A 95 -9.57 -7.15 -16.91
N SER A 96 -8.45 -6.69 -17.46
CA SER A 96 -8.07 -6.91 -18.87
C SER A 96 -6.64 -6.44 -19.21
N PRO A 97 -6.04 -6.93 -20.31
CA PRO A 97 -4.77 -6.42 -20.81
C PRO A 97 -4.78 -4.92 -21.15
N GLN A 98 -5.91 -4.40 -21.63
CA GLN A 98 -6.10 -2.99 -21.98
C GLN A 98 -5.90 -2.08 -20.77
N GLU A 99 -6.16 -2.57 -19.58
CA GLU A 99 -6.15 -1.75 -18.37
C GLU A 99 -4.84 -1.79 -17.64
N HIS A 100 -4.15 -2.92 -17.68
CA HIS A 100 -2.74 -2.95 -17.36
C HIS A 100 -2.00 -1.90 -18.19
N LEU A 101 -2.35 -1.72 -19.47
CA LEU A 101 -1.81 -0.65 -20.30
C LEU A 101 -2.26 0.74 -19.85
N MET A 102 -3.54 0.93 -19.53
CA MET A 102 -4.08 2.21 -19.06
C MET A 102 -3.38 2.67 -17.77
N TRP A 103 -3.39 1.86 -16.71
CA TRP A 103 -2.74 2.17 -15.43
C TRP A 103 -1.25 2.45 -15.58
N ARG A 104 -0.54 1.64 -16.37
CA ARG A 104 0.88 1.86 -16.61
C ARG A 104 1.12 3.18 -17.34
N SER A 105 0.28 3.51 -18.32
CA SER A 105 0.39 4.79 -19.05
C SER A 105 0.13 5.98 -18.13
N MET A 106 -0.86 5.88 -17.24
CA MET A 106 -1.16 6.90 -16.23
C MET A 106 0.01 7.09 -15.27
N ASN A 107 0.58 5.99 -14.76
CA ASN A 107 1.71 6.05 -13.85
C ASN A 107 2.97 6.61 -14.52
N VAL A 108 3.25 6.21 -15.78
CA VAL A 108 4.34 6.79 -16.58
C VAL A 108 4.17 8.30 -16.71
N LYS A 109 2.97 8.75 -17.11
CA LYS A 109 2.67 10.18 -17.31
C LYS A 109 2.82 10.97 -16.01
N TYR A 110 2.26 10.47 -14.92
CA TYR A 110 2.36 11.10 -13.62
C TYR A 110 3.81 11.17 -13.09
N LEU A 111 4.55 10.07 -13.18
CA LEU A 111 5.95 10.05 -12.73
C LEU A 111 6.85 10.93 -13.61
N GLU A 112 6.58 11.02 -14.92
CA GLU A 112 7.27 11.98 -15.80
C GLU A 112 7.03 13.43 -15.35
N GLU A 113 5.77 13.78 -15.04
CA GLU A 113 5.40 15.12 -14.55
C GLU A 113 6.10 15.44 -13.22
N VAL A 114 5.98 14.56 -12.23
CA VAL A 114 6.62 14.72 -10.90
C VAL A 114 8.14 14.84 -11.05
N TYR A 115 8.78 13.96 -11.82
CA TYR A 115 10.24 13.97 -11.95
C TYR A 115 10.79 15.15 -12.76
N ARG A 116 10.00 15.72 -13.67
CA ARG A 116 10.39 16.91 -14.43
C ARG A 116 10.27 18.19 -13.61
N ASN A 117 9.21 18.29 -12.80
CA ASN A 117 8.75 19.59 -12.28
C ASN A 117 8.98 19.77 -10.79
N GLU A 118 9.07 18.72 -9.98
CA GLU A 118 9.17 18.87 -8.53
C GLU A 118 10.58 19.31 -8.07
N PRO A 119 10.70 20.39 -7.26
CA PRO A 119 12.00 20.87 -6.77
C PRO A 119 12.78 19.85 -5.95
N ALA A 120 12.09 18.98 -5.20
CA ALA A 120 12.70 17.91 -4.42
C ALA A 120 13.51 16.95 -5.31
N ILE A 121 13.04 16.68 -6.53
CA ILE A 121 13.71 15.81 -7.50
C ILE A 121 14.99 16.45 -8.00
N ARG A 122 14.94 17.73 -8.38
CA ARG A 122 16.14 18.49 -8.80
C ARG A 122 17.18 18.56 -7.68
N THR A 123 16.72 18.73 -6.44
CA THR A 123 17.58 18.72 -5.26
C THR A 123 18.28 17.38 -5.10
N LEU A 124 17.54 16.26 -5.16
CA LEU A 124 18.13 14.92 -5.08
C LEU A 124 19.11 14.62 -6.23
N LEU A 125 18.76 14.99 -7.47
CA LEU A 125 19.61 14.76 -8.65
C LEU A 125 20.96 15.49 -8.54
N SER A 126 20.98 16.68 -7.96
CA SER A 126 22.20 17.50 -7.76
C SER A 126 22.87 17.31 -6.39
N SER A 127 22.30 16.49 -5.51
CA SER A 127 22.78 16.29 -4.14
C SER A 127 24.11 15.53 -4.07
N ASN A 128 24.97 15.94 -3.13
CA ASN A 128 26.17 15.20 -2.73
C ASN A 128 25.93 14.27 -1.52
N GLU A 129 24.68 14.19 -1.04
CA GLU A 129 24.32 13.29 0.06
C GLU A 129 24.58 11.83 -0.31
N GLN A 130 24.89 11.04 0.71
CA GLN A 130 25.17 9.61 0.60
C GLN A 130 24.11 8.82 1.36
N TYR A 131 23.58 7.80 0.73
CA TYR A 131 22.57 6.91 1.30
C TYR A 131 23.10 5.49 1.33
N ALA A 132 22.94 4.81 2.46
CA ALA A 132 23.30 3.39 2.55
C ALA A 132 22.23 2.52 1.88
N ILE A 133 20.97 2.94 1.99
CA ILE A 133 19.80 2.24 1.48
C ILE A 133 18.91 3.23 0.72
N VAL A 134 18.42 2.80 -0.43
CA VAL A 134 17.29 3.42 -1.11
C VAL A 134 16.13 2.44 -1.05
N MET A 135 15.08 2.85 -0.36
CA MET A 135 13.84 2.10 -0.24
C MET A 135 12.80 2.72 -1.17
N SER A 136 12.20 1.93 -2.06
CA SER A 136 11.17 2.45 -2.97
C SER A 136 10.04 1.46 -3.17
N GLU A 137 8.92 1.96 -3.67
CA GLU A 137 7.87 1.10 -4.19
C GLU A 137 8.21 0.74 -5.64
N CYS A 138 8.96 -0.34 -5.82
CA CYS A 138 9.31 -0.85 -7.14
C CYS A 138 8.29 -1.90 -7.59
N ASN A 139 8.19 -2.18 -8.90
CA ASN A 139 7.44 -3.33 -9.44
C ASN A 139 5.90 -3.37 -9.24
N ILE A 140 5.27 -2.28 -8.83
CA ILE A 140 3.82 -2.07 -9.00
C ILE A 140 3.53 -0.92 -9.97
N ASN A 141 4.07 -1.03 -11.19
CA ASN A 141 3.99 0.00 -12.23
C ASN A 141 4.75 1.28 -11.86
N GLN A 142 5.89 1.15 -11.17
CA GLN A 142 6.74 2.23 -10.67
C GLN A 142 8.24 1.89 -10.80
N GLU A 143 8.63 1.08 -11.79
CA GLU A 143 9.99 0.52 -11.90
C GLU A 143 11.07 1.60 -12.06
N ILE A 144 10.71 2.78 -12.57
CA ILE A 144 11.59 3.95 -12.64
C ILE A 144 12.12 4.41 -11.28
N THR A 145 11.46 4.08 -10.16
CA THR A 145 11.97 4.42 -8.81
C THR A 145 13.29 3.71 -8.48
N ALA A 146 13.61 2.59 -9.15
CA ALA A 146 14.88 1.88 -8.95
C ALA A 146 16.10 2.70 -9.40
N VAL A 147 15.92 3.75 -10.22
CA VAL A 147 16.97 4.67 -10.66
C VAL A 147 17.67 5.35 -9.49
N TRP A 148 16.96 5.59 -8.38
CA TRP A 148 17.51 6.27 -7.21
C TRP A 148 18.59 5.47 -6.49
N ALA A 149 18.50 4.13 -6.48
CA ALA A 149 19.54 3.29 -5.91
C ALA A 149 20.85 3.42 -6.68
N HIS A 150 20.79 3.40 -8.02
CA HIS A 150 21.95 3.66 -8.88
C HIS A 150 22.50 5.07 -8.69
N ARG A 151 21.63 6.10 -8.66
CA ARG A 151 22.03 7.51 -8.45
C ARG A 151 22.92 7.70 -7.23
N PHE A 152 22.61 7.01 -6.14
CA PHE A 152 23.32 7.15 -4.86
C PHE A 152 24.27 6.01 -4.57
N ASN A 153 24.45 5.06 -5.50
CA ASN A 153 25.21 3.82 -5.29
C ASN A 153 24.83 3.12 -3.96
N ALA A 154 23.52 3.08 -3.70
CA ALA A 154 22.95 2.62 -2.45
C ALA A 154 22.37 1.21 -2.59
N THR A 155 22.21 0.50 -1.47
CA THR A 155 21.55 -0.82 -1.46
C THR A 155 20.05 -0.65 -1.78
N PRO A 156 19.54 -1.26 -2.86
CA PRO A 156 18.12 -1.15 -3.22
C PRO A 156 17.25 -2.09 -2.38
N VAL A 157 16.18 -1.54 -1.79
CA VAL A 157 15.14 -2.29 -1.09
C VAL A 157 13.78 -1.92 -1.68
N SER A 158 13.05 -2.90 -2.20
CA SER A 158 11.67 -2.67 -2.67
C SER A 158 10.67 -2.96 -1.56
N VAL A 159 9.64 -2.14 -1.44
CA VAL A 159 8.49 -2.40 -0.57
C VAL A 159 7.23 -2.40 -1.42
N LEU A 160 6.51 -3.52 -1.45
CA LEU A 160 5.26 -3.69 -2.19
C LEU A 160 4.11 -3.57 -1.18
N ALA A 161 3.34 -2.47 -1.24
CA ALA A 161 2.17 -2.33 -0.37
C ALA A 161 0.99 -3.23 -0.78
N VAL A 162 1.02 -3.73 -2.01
CA VAL A 162 0.06 -4.68 -2.59
C VAL A 162 0.81 -5.93 -3.09
N PRO A 163 0.36 -7.14 -2.74
CA PRO A 163 0.99 -8.40 -3.14
C PRO A 163 0.44 -8.93 -4.48
N ASP A 164 0.88 -10.13 -4.85
CA ASP A 164 0.34 -10.95 -5.93
C ASP A 164 0.39 -10.27 -7.31
N MET A 165 1.55 -9.75 -7.68
CA MET A 165 1.77 -9.15 -8.99
C MET A 165 2.65 -10.08 -9.83
N PHE A 166 2.15 -10.55 -10.99
CA PHE A 166 2.93 -11.44 -11.85
C PHE A 166 4.27 -10.81 -12.24
N PHE A 167 4.24 -9.54 -12.63
CA PHE A 167 5.44 -8.84 -13.06
C PHE A 167 6.43 -8.62 -11.91
N ALA A 168 5.97 -8.35 -10.69
CA ALA A 168 6.87 -8.24 -9.54
C ALA A 168 7.54 -9.58 -9.20
N ASN A 169 6.80 -10.70 -9.32
CA ASN A 169 7.37 -12.03 -9.14
C ASN A 169 8.45 -12.32 -10.20
N GLU A 170 8.17 -12.03 -11.48
CA GLU A 170 9.14 -12.19 -12.57
C GLU A 170 10.42 -11.39 -12.30
N MET A 171 10.30 -10.13 -11.90
CA MET A 171 11.44 -9.24 -11.61
C MET A 171 12.25 -9.67 -10.39
N THR A 172 11.69 -10.51 -9.52
CA THR A 172 12.36 -11.07 -8.33
C THR A 172 12.84 -12.51 -8.53
N GLY A 173 12.83 -12.99 -9.78
CA GLY A 173 13.32 -14.33 -10.14
C GLY A 173 12.36 -15.47 -9.79
N LEU A 174 11.06 -15.17 -9.62
CA LEU A 174 9.99 -16.15 -9.46
C LEU A 174 9.07 -16.11 -10.68
N PRO A 175 9.26 -17.00 -11.68
CA PRO A 175 8.36 -17.09 -12.81
C PRO A 175 6.91 -17.35 -12.36
N GLY A 176 5.97 -16.62 -12.95
CA GLY A 176 4.55 -16.78 -12.64
C GLY A 176 4.02 -18.16 -13.08
N ASN A 177 3.22 -18.80 -12.22
CA ASN A 177 2.46 -19.99 -12.57
C ASN A 177 0.95 -19.69 -12.52
N PRO A 178 0.31 -19.38 -13.66
CA PRO A 178 -1.09 -18.99 -13.69
C PRO A 178 -2.07 -20.13 -13.37
N SER A 179 -1.57 -21.35 -13.10
CA SER A 179 -2.45 -22.41 -12.61
C SER A 179 -2.91 -22.16 -11.18
N TYR A 180 -2.14 -21.45 -10.35
CA TYR A 180 -2.51 -21.17 -8.94
C TYR A 180 -2.12 -19.77 -8.46
N MET A 181 -1.25 -19.05 -9.19
CA MET A 181 -0.92 -17.66 -8.91
C MET A 181 -1.88 -16.74 -9.66
N LEU A 182 -2.14 -15.57 -9.08
CA LEU A 182 -3.07 -14.57 -9.61
C LEU A 182 -2.33 -13.23 -9.71
N ASP A 183 -2.85 -12.35 -10.56
CA ASP A 183 -2.48 -10.94 -10.48
C ASP A 183 -3.29 -10.21 -9.39
N SER A 184 -2.84 -9.03 -9.00
CA SER A 184 -3.43 -8.28 -7.91
C SER A 184 -4.82 -7.79 -8.29
N THR A 185 -4.99 -7.37 -9.55
CA THR A 185 -6.25 -6.89 -10.13
C THR A 185 -7.19 -8.03 -10.51
N SER A 186 -6.93 -9.23 -9.99
CA SER A 186 -7.76 -10.38 -10.19
C SER A 186 -9.16 -10.21 -9.55
N HIS A 187 -10.21 -10.78 -10.13
CA HIS A 187 -11.56 -11.07 -9.66
C HIS A 187 -11.71 -12.57 -9.34
N LEU A 188 -10.67 -13.37 -9.60
CA LEU A 188 -10.60 -14.80 -9.28
C LEU A 188 -9.91 -15.00 -7.92
N SER A 189 -9.97 -16.22 -7.41
CA SER A 189 -9.23 -16.69 -6.23
C SER A 189 -8.23 -17.78 -6.61
N ASP A 190 -7.46 -18.28 -5.65
CA ASP A 190 -6.55 -19.41 -5.85
C ASP A 190 -7.29 -20.75 -5.98
N ARG A 191 -8.60 -20.76 -5.73
CA ARG A 191 -9.53 -21.87 -5.97
C ARG A 191 -10.26 -21.66 -7.30
N MET A 192 -9.58 -21.93 -8.42
CA MET A 192 -10.12 -21.81 -9.77
C MET A 192 -10.64 -23.14 -10.33
N ASP A 193 -11.76 -23.09 -11.05
CA ASP A 193 -12.16 -24.17 -11.97
C ASP A 193 -11.28 -24.20 -13.24
N PHE A 194 -11.62 -25.05 -14.21
CA PHE A 194 -10.86 -25.16 -15.45
C PHE A 194 -10.92 -23.89 -16.32
N LEU A 195 -12.10 -23.29 -16.47
CA LEU A 195 -12.30 -22.12 -17.33
C LEU A 195 -11.70 -20.87 -16.70
N GLU A 196 -11.87 -20.70 -15.39
CA GLU A 196 -11.24 -19.63 -14.61
C GLU A 196 -9.71 -19.71 -14.72
N ARG A 197 -9.14 -20.90 -14.60
CA ARG A 197 -7.70 -21.13 -14.73
C ARG A 197 -7.17 -20.90 -16.14
N LEU A 198 -7.93 -21.32 -17.15
CA LEU A 198 -7.62 -21.04 -18.55
C LEU A 198 -7.61 -19.53 -18.78
N TRP A 199 -8.60 -18.81 -18.26
CA TRP A 199 -8.70 -17.37 -18.37
C TRP A 199 -7.56 -16.64 -17.65
N ASN A 200 -7.22 -17.05 -16.43
CA ASN A 200 -6.06 -16.52 -15.71
C ASN A 200 -4.74 -16.75 -16.48
N SER A 201 -4.62 -17.90 -17.16
CA SER A 201 -3.47 -18.21 -18.02
C SER A 201 -3.40 -17.30 -19.24
N VAL A 202 -4.54 -17.01 -19.88
CA VAL A 202 -4.61 -16.03 -20.97
C VAL A 202 -4.19 -14.65 -20.47
N GLN A 203 -4.70 -14.21 -19.30
CA GLN A 203 -4.33 -12.92 -18.72
C GLN A 203 -2.83 -12.82 -18.47
N TYR A 204 -2.23 -13.82 -17.84
CA TYR A 204 -0.79 -13.87 -17.60
C TYR A 204 0.05 -13.78 -18.89
N VAL A 205 -0.28 -14.60 -19.89
CA VAL A 205 0.45 -14.64 -21.16
C VAL A 205 0.33 -13.34 -21.94
N VAL A 206 -0.78 -12.62 -21.81
CA VAL A 206 -0.98 -11.34 -22.49
C VAL A 206 -0.39 -10.18 -21.69
N SER A 207 -0.55 -10.12 -20.37
CA SER A 207 -0.10 -8.99 -19.54
C SER A 207 1.42 -8.92 -19.46
N LEU A 208 2.12 -10.05 -19.37
CA LEU A 208 3.57 -10.09 -19.18
C LEU A 208 4.35 -9.37 -20.31
N PRO A 209 4.12 -9.64 -21.62
CA PRO A 209 4.73 -8.87 -22.70
C PRO A 209 4.39 -7.37 -22.64
N LEU A 210 3.19 -6.99 -22.21
CA LEU A 210 2.78 -5.58 -22.10
C LEU A 210 3.55 -4.86 -20.99
N HIS A 211 3.85 -5.53 -19.88
CA HIS A 211 4.72 -4.99 -18.85
C HIS A 211 6.13 -4.70 -19.39
N TYR A 212 6.72 -5.65 -20.12
CA TYR A 212 8.02 -5.44 -20.77
C TYR A 212 7.99 -4.34 -21.84
N TYR A 213 6.92 -4.24 -22.62
CA TYR A 213 6.74 -3.15 -23.58
C TYR A 213 6.73 -1.79 -22.87
N LYS A 214 5.96 -1.67 -21.78
CA LYS A 214 5.85 -0.42 -21.01
C LYS A 214 7.11 -0.04 -20.24
N LEU A 215 8.02 -0.97 -19.95
CA LEU A 215 9.34 -0.61 -19.42
C LEU A 215 10.13 0.31 -20.37
N ARG A 216 9.88 0.27 -21.69
CA ARG A 216 10.53 1.18 -22.64
C ARG A 216 10.12 2.63 -22.42
N GLU A 217 8.88 2.87 -22.00
CA GLU A 217 8.41 4.22 -21.68
C GLU A 217 9.06 4.74 -20.40
N PHE A 218 9.16 3.90 -19.36
CA PHE A 218 9.92 4.26 -18.14
C PHE A 218 11.40 4.50 -18.43
N GLN A 219 12.01 3.72 -19.31
CA GLN A 219 13.38 3.94 -19.76
C GLN A 219 13.52 5.33 -20.43
N ARG A 220 12.63 5.65 -21.37
CA ARG A 220 12.61 6.98 -22.04
C ARG A 220 12.51 8.11 -21.02
N VAL A 221 11.57 8.01 -20.08
CA VAL A 221 11.38 9.03 -19.04
C VAL A 221 12.64 9.16 -18.19
N ALA A 222 13.23 8.04 -17.74
CA ALA A 222 14.45 8.07 -16.95
C ALA A 222 15.61 8.75 -17.69
N ASP A 223 15.79 8.48 -18.99
CA ASP A 223 16.87 9.04 -19.81
C ASP A 223 16.65 10.53 -20.14
N ASP A 224 15.41 10.99 -20.13
CA ASP A 224 15.07 12.39 -20.35
C ASP A 224 15.18 13.23 -19.06
N VAL A 225 14.51 12.81 -17.97
CA VAL A 225 14.30 13.68 -16.80
C VAL A 225 15.16 13.32 -15.58
N LEU A 226 15.68 12.09 -15.49
CA LEU A 226 16.53 11.66 -14.36
C LEU A 226 18.00 11.64 -14.75
N ARG A 227 18.55 12.81 -15.10
CA ARG A 227 19.96 12.99 -15.45
C ARG A 227 20.79 13.45 -14.26
N TYR A 228 21.90 12.78 -14.04
CA TYR A 228 22.83 13.01 -12.93
C TYR A 228 24.24 12.53 -13.31
N PRO A 229 25.32 12.96 -12.64
CA PRO A 229 26.66 12.49 -12.97
C PRO A 229 26.74 10.95 -13.01
N GLY A 230 27.08 10.37 -14.18
CA GLY A 230 27.13 8.92 -14.39
C GLY A 230 25.83 8.27 -14.88
N TRP A 231 24.81 9.05 -15.25
CA TRP A 231 23.56 8.51 -15.83
C TRP A 231 23.77 7.85 -17.19
N GLU A 232 24.81 8.24 -17.94
CA GLU A 232 25.14 7.69 -19.27
C GLU A 232 25.53 6.21 -19.20
N THR A 233 26.04 5.76 -18.05
CA THR A 233 26.40 4.35 -17.79
C THR A 233 25.34 3.62 -16.97
N ARG A 234 24.19 4.26 -16.70
CA ARG A 234 23.11 3.68 -15.91
C ARG A 234 22.58 2.42 -16.60
N PRO A 235 22.48 1.28 -15.90
CA PRO A 235 21.81 0.10 -16.42
C PRO A 235 20.35 0.40 -16.81
N SER A 236 19.76 -0.43 -17.67
CA SER A 236 18.35 -0.25 -18.03
C SER A 236 17.44 -0.28 -16.79
N VAL A 237 16.30 0.42 -16.85
CA VAL A 237 15.29 0.39 -15.78
C VAL A 237 14.87 -1.03 -15.45
N SER A 238 14.76 -1.91 -16.46
CA SER A 238 14.51 -3.34 -16.26
C SER A 238 15.58 -4.01 -15.40
N ARG A 239 16.86 -3.73 -15.66
CA ARG A 239 17.95 -4.31 -14.86
C ARG A 239 17.96 -3.76 -13.44
N LEU A 240 17.73 -2.46 -13.27
CA LEU A 240 17.69 -1.84 -11.94
C LEU A 240 16.52 -2.35 -11.10
N ALA A 241 15.34 -2.51 -11.70
CA ALA A 241 14.15 -2.99 -11.01
C ALA A 241 14.21 -4.49 -10.66
N SER A 242 15.03 -5.28 -11.36
CA SER A 242 15.30 -6.70 -11.04
C SER A 242 16.48 -6.91 -10.09
N ASP A 243 17.34 -5.91 -9.93
CA ASP A 243 18.51 -5.95 -9.05
C ASP A 243 18.18 -5.35 -7.67
N GLN A 244 17.29 -6.01 -6.93
CA GLN A 244 16.87 -5.62 -5.58
C GLN A 244 17.53 -6.52 -4.53
N ALA A 245 18.13 -5.93 -3.49
CA ALA A 245 18.80 -6.71 -2.44
C ALA A 245 17.79 -7.38 -1.48
N LEU A 246 16.64 -6.75 -1.29
CA LEU A 246 15.54 -7.21 -0.44
C LEU A 246 14.22 -6.69 -1.00
N VAL A 247 13.19 -7.52 -0.99
CA VAL A 247 11.83 -7.12 -1.34
C VAL A 247 10.90 -7.42 -0.18
N LEU A 248 10.32 -6.39 0.41
CA LEU A 248 9.31 -6.52 1.46
C LEU A 248 7.93 -6.47 0.82
N VAL A 249 7.09 -7.48 1.06
CA VAL A 249 5.73 -7.54 0.49
C VAL A 249 4.70 -7.53 1.60
N ASN A 250 3.72 -6.63 1.51
CA ASN A 250 2.60 -6.57 2.44
C ASN A 250 1.61 -7.71 2.14
N SER A 251 2.00 -8.93 2.45
CA SER A 251 1.18 -10.14 2.33
C SER A 251 1.20 -10.94 3.63
N HIS A 252 0.13 -11.69 3.88
CA HIS A 252 0.05 -12.66 4.96
C HIS A 252 -0.92 -13.78 4.55
N VAL A 253 -0.56 -15.01 4.88
CA VAL A 253 -1.33 -16.23 4.53
C VAL A 253 -2.76 -16.27 5.09
N SER A 254 -3.07 -15.41 6.08
CA SER A 254 -4.41 -15.31 6.68
C SER A 254 -5.39 -14.46 5.87
N VAL A 255 -4.93 -13.74 4.85
CA VAL A 255 -5.76 -12.81 4.07
C VAL A 255 -5.54 -12.98 2.55
N GLY A 256 -4.38 -13.48 2.13
CA GLY A 256 -4.03 -13.67 0.73
C GLY A 256 -3.71 -15.11 0.37
N SER A 257 -3.47 -15.33 -0.92
CA SER A 257 -3.14 -16.65 -1.47
C SER A 257 -1.73 -17.10 -1.12
N VAL A 258 -1.54 -18.42 -1.06
CA VAL A 258 -0.26 -19.05 -0.70
C VAL A 258 0.48 -19.50 -1.96
N TYR A 259 1.69 -18.99 -2.17
CA TYR A 259 2.58 -19.45 -3.24
C TYR A 259 4.06 -19.26 -2.87
N PRO A 260 5.01 -19.95 -3.54
CA PRO A 260 6.43 -19.84 -3.24
C PRO A 260 6.95 -18.39 -3.35
N ARG A 261 7.98 -18.05 -2.60
CA ARG A 261 8.65 -16.74 -2.66
C ARG A 261 10.14 -16.92 -2.92
N SER A 262 10.74 -16.01 -3.67
CA SER A 262 12.20 -15.95 -3.79
C SER A 262 12.85 -15.71 -2.42
N PRO A 263 14.06 -16.23 -2.13
CA PRO A 263 14.67 -16.14 -0.80
C PRO A 263 14.85 -14.71 -0.26
N HIS A 264 15.01 -13.71 -1.14
CA HIS A 264 15.16 -12.30 -0.79
C HIS A 264 13.81 -11.56 -0.69
N VAL A 265 12.68 -12.23 -0.89
CA VAL A 265 11.34 -11.67 -0.68
C VAL A 265 10.88 -12.03 0.73
N LYS A 266 10.41 -11.03 1.50
CA LYS A 266 9.96 -11.19 2.88
C LYS A 266 8.58 -10.59 3.07
N GLU A 267 7.70 -11.37 3.67
CA GLU A 267 6.34 -10.96 3.99
C GLU A 267 6.35 -10.09 5.26
N ILE A 268 5.63 -8.96 5.19
CA ILE A 268 5.51 -7.97 6.26
C ILE A 268 4.03 -7.63 6.55
N GLY A 269 3.10 -8.48 6.10
CA GLY A 269 1.67 -8.29 6.33
C GLY A 269 1.33 -8.17 7.82
N GLY A 270 0.36 -7.31 8.13
CA GLY A 270 -0.04 -7.01 9.51
C GLY A 270 0.85 -6.01 10.24
N MET A 271 1.92 -5.50 9.63
CA MET A 271 2.78 -4.52 10.29
C MET A 271 2.07 -3.20 10.64
N THR A 272 0.99 -2.86 9.93
CA THR A 272 0.17 -1.67 10.18
C THR A 272 -0.76 -1.82 11.39
N LEU A 273 -0.87 -3.02 11.98
CA LEU A 273 -1.73 -3.32 13.12
C LEU A 273 -1.22 -2.75 14.46
N THR A 274 -0.07 -2.06 14.47
CA THR A 274 0.54 -1.48 15.67
C THR A 274 -0.06 -0.12 16.08
N GLY A 275 -1.16 0.30 15.45
CA GLY A 275 -1.84 1.56 15.75
C GLY A 275 -2.51 1.58 17.12
N SER A 276 -2.89 2.78 17.58
CA SER A 276 -3.71 2.93 18.79
C SER A 276 -5.12 2.39 18.54
N THR A 277 -5.63 1.60 19.49
CA THR A 277 -7.04 1.16 19.55
C THR A 277 -7.92 2.09 20.38
N LEU A 278 -7.35 3.17 20.93
CA LEU A 278 -8.10 4.14 21.72
C LEU A 278 -9.08 4.93 20.84
N LEU A 279 -10.32 5.03 21.31
CA LEU A 279 -11.36 5.83 20.68
C LEU A 279 -11.48 7.20 21.37
N PRO A 280 -11.74 8.28 20.60
CA PRO A 280 -12.23 9.54 21.17
C PRO A 280 -13.45 9.32 22.05
N LYS A 281 -13.57 10.08 23.15
CA LYS A 281 -14.59 9.85 24.20
C LYS A 281 -16.01 9.79 23.66
N ASP A 282 -16.33 10.69 22.74
CA ASP A 282 -17.63 10.78 22.06
C ASP A 282 -17.94 9.52 21.23
N LEU A 283 -16.95 9.00 20.50
CA LEU A 283 -17.09 7.76 19.73
C LEU A 283 -17.17 6.54 20.65
N GLN A 284 -16.34 6.49 21.70
CA GLN A 284 -16.38 5.45 22.73
C GLN A 284 -17.78 5.37 23.36
N SER A 285 -18.33 6.50 23.84
CA SER A 285 -19.68 6.55 24.40
C SER A 285 -20.77 6.17 23.38
N PHE A 286 -20.62 6.57 22.11
CA PHE A 286 -21.54 6.18 21.05
C PHE A 286 -21.53 4.66 20.82
N MET A 287 -20.37 4.02 20.84
CA MET A 287 -20.26 2.58 20.63
C MET A 287 -20.63 1.78 21.87
N ASP A 288 -20.27 2.23 23.09
CA ASP A 288 -20.60 1.57 24.35
C ASP A 288 -22.11 1.46 24.60
N SER A 289 -22.86 2.50 24.20
CA SER A 289 -24.32 2.55 24.37
C SER A 289 -25.11 1.84 23.24
N ALA A 290 -24.42 1.15 22.33
CA ALA A 290 -25.04 0.37 21.26
C ALA A 290 -25.39 -1.05 21.73
N ALA A 291 -26.56 -1.23 22.36
CA ALA A 291 -27.01 -2.53 22.90
C ALA A 291 -27.08 -3.64 21.83
N GLU A 292 -27.57 -3.30 20.64
CA GLU A 292 -27.65 -4.21 19.49
C GLU A 292 -26.30 -4.35 18.77
N GLY A 293 -25.32 -3.50 19.09
CA GLY A 293 -24.02 -3.44 18.45
C GLY A 293 -23.91 -2.37 17.36
N VAL A 294 -22.77 -2.37 16.68
CA VAL A 294 -22.33 -1.36 15.73
C VAL A 294 -22.01 -2.01 14.39
N VAL A 295 -22.56 -1.42 13.32
CA VAL A 295 -22.11 -1.63 11.95
C VAL A 295 -21.13 -0.51 11.62
N TYR A 296 -19.91 -0.88 11.26
CA TYR A 296 -18.95 0.08 10.74
C TYR A 296 -19.01 0.08 9.20
N PHE A 297 -19.08 1.24 8.56
CA PHE A 297 -19.08 1.38 7.11
C PHE A 297 -17.92 2.26 6.67
N SER A 298 -17.03 1.71 5.84
CA SER A 298 -15.96 2.48 5.20
C SER A 298 -15.51 1.86 3.88
N LEU A 299 -15.55 2.63 2.79
CA LEU A 299 -15.04 2.22 1.48
C LEU A 299 -13.58 2.66 1.23
N GLY A 300 -12.78 2.75 2.29
CA GLY A 300 -11.36 3.09 2.17
C GLY A 300 -11.06 4.59 2.12
N SER A 301 -9.85 4.95 1.67
CA SER A 301 -9.35 6.34 1.65
C SER A 301 -9.50 7.04 0.30
N SER A 302 -9.80 6.30 -0.76
CA SER A 302 -9.74 6.78 -2.14
C SER A 302 -11.08 6.72 -2.88
N VAL A 303 -12.10 6.09 -2.29
CA VAL A 303 -13.47 6.05 -2.85
C VAL A 303 -14.24 7.28 -2.39
N ASP A 304 -14.59 8.15 -3.34
CA ASP A 304 -15.43 9.32 -3.08
C ASP A 304 -16.89 8.88 -2.93
N MET A 305 -17.42 9.05 -1.71
CA MET A 305 -18.81 8.74 -1.38
C MET A 305 -19.79 9.62 -2.17
N ASN A 306 -19.41 10.85 -2.52
CA ASN A 306 -20.24 11.69 -3.38
C ASN A 306 -20.45 11.08 -4.76
N VAL A 307 -19.49 10.32 -5.28
CA VAL A 307 -19.63 9.58 -6.55
C VAL A 307 -20.41 8.29 -6.32
N MET A 308 -20.08 7.53 -5.27
CA MET A 308 -20.77 6.26 -4.93
C MET A 308 -22.27 6.44 -4.69
N THR A 309 -22.67 7.58 -4.15
CA THR A 309 -24.05 7.85 -3.77
C THR A 309 -24.79 8.74 -4.78
N ARG A 310 -24.23 8.97 -5.98
CA ARG A 310 -24.90 9.75 -7.05
C ARG A 310 -26.30 9.23 -7.36
N GLY A 311 -27.16 10.14 -7.82
CA GLY A 311 -28.58 9.87 -8.00
C GLY A 311 -29.27 9.55 -6.67
N ASN A 312 -30.08 8.49 -6.65
CA ASN A 312 -30.86 8.10 -5.47
C ASN A 312 -30.20 6.97 -4.65
N LYS A 313 -28.90 6.69 -4.88
CA LYS A 313 -28.18 5.60 -4.19
C LYS A 313 -28.00 5.88 -2.69
N MET A 314 -27.84 7.16 -2.29
CA MET A 314 -27.78 7.53 -0.87
C MET A 314 -29.05 7.10 -0.11
N ASP A 315 -30.23 7.31 -0.70
CA ASP A 315 -31.50 6.94 -0.09
C ASP A 315 -31.63 5.42 0.08
N GLY A 316 -30.99 4.64 -0.80
CA GLY A 316 -30.84 3.20 -0.65
C GLY A 316 -30.05 2.84 0.61
N PHE A 317 -28.85 3.40 0.77
CA PHE A 317 -28.01 3.19 1.94
C PHE A 317 -28.69 3.64 3.24
N LEU A 318 -29.29 4.83 3.26
CA LEU A 318 -29.99 5.35 4.43
C LEU A 318 -31.16 4.46 4.84
N ARG A 319 -31.99 4.02 3.89
CA ARG A 319 -33.09 3.09 4.18
C ARG A 319 -32.57 1.77 4.76
N ALA A 320 -31.49 1.23 4.21
CA ALA A 320 -30.87 0.01 4.74
C ALA A 320 -30.36 0.21 6.16
N PHE A 321 -29.63 1.29 6.44
CA PHE A 321 -29.14 1.60 7.78
C PHE A 321 -30.26 1.84 8.79
N GLN A 322 -31.32 2.54 8.39
CA GLN A 322 -32.47 2.83 9.24
C GLN A 322 -33.28 1.58 9.59
N ALA A 323 -33.31 0.58 8.71
CA ALA A 323 -33.97 -0.70 8.95
C ALA A 323 -33.22 -1.60 9.96
N LEU A 324 -31.91 -1.36 10.17
CA LEU A 324 -31.14 -2.08 11.18
C LEU A 324 -31.48 -1.59 12.59
N LYS A 325 -31.41 -2.47 13.59
CA LYS A 325 -31.48 -2.07 15.01
C LYS A 325 -30.15 -1.56 15.57
N HIS A 326 -29.06 -1.83 14.86
CA HIS A 326 -27.70 -1.47 15.20
C HIS A 326 -27.46 0.04 15.07
N ARG A 327 -26.41 0.54 15.74
CA ARG A 327 -25.84 1.84 15.40
C ARG A 327 -24.93 1.72 14.18
N VAL A 328 -24.82 2.76 13.39
CA VAL A 328 -23.99 2.81 12.19
C VAL A 328 -22.91 3.88 12.37
N VAL A 329 -21.65 3.50 12.19
CA VAL A 329 -20.53 4.44 12.08
C VAL A 329 -20.16 4.52 10.60
N LEU A 330 -20.46 5.64 9.96
CA LEU A 330 -20.35 5.84 8.52
C LEU A 330 -19.20 6.79 8.19
N LYS A 331 -18.10 6.28 7.63
CA LYS A 331 -17.03 7.11 7.11
C LYS A 331 -17.44 7.72 5.75
N TRP A 332 -17.31 9.04 5.63
CA TRP A 332 -17.62 9.81 4.43
C TRP A 332 -16.39 10.47 3.82
N MET A 333 -15.87 9.94 2.72
CA MET A 333 -14.86 10.65 1.93
C MET A 333 -15.59 11.44 0.83
N GLY A 334 -15.33 12.74 0.71
CA GLY A 334 -15.95 13.62 -0.27
C GLY A 334 -16.47 14.92 0.33
N ASP A 335 -16.66 15.95 -0.51
CA ASP A 335 -16.92 17.32 -0.07
C ASP A 335 -18.39 17.59 0.32
N ASN A 336 -19.35 16.82 -0.20
CA ASN A 336 -20.77 17.04 0.09
C ASN A 336 -21.31 15.95 1.03
N MET A 337 -20.87 15.98 2.30
CA MET A 337 -21.36 15.08 3.33
C MET A 337 -22.83 15.39 3.70
N PRO A 338 -23.73 14.40 3.66
CA PRO A 338 -25.14 14.62 3.97
C PRO A 338 -25.36 14.88 5.46
N ASN A 339 -26.36 15.69 5.78
CA ASN A 339 -26.84 15.84 7.14
C ASN A 339 -27.82 14.70 7.47
N ILE A 340 -27.46 13.84 8.43
CA ILE A 340 -28.26 12.69 8.84
C ILE A 340 -28.88 12.97 10.21
N SER A 341 -30.21 12.96 10.29
CA SER A 341 -30.96 13.23 11.52
C SER A 341 -31.17 12.01 12.41
N ASP A 342 -30.99 10.78 11.90
CA ASP A 342 -31.13 9.56 12.71
C ASP A 342 -29.99 9.48 13.74
N PRO A 343 -30.28 9.53 15.06
CA PRO A 343 -29.25 9.52 16.10
C PRO A 343 -28.48 8.20 16.20
N ARG A 344 -28.92 7.13 15.50
CA ARG A 344 -28.20 5.86 15.43
C ARG A 344 -27.09 5.87 14.38
N ILE A 345 -27.01 6.90 13.54
CA ILE A 345 -26.02 7.00 12.47
C ILE A 345 -25.04 8.12 12.79
N LEU A 346 -23.77 7.76 13.01
CA LEU A 346 -22.69 8.70 13.21
C LEU A 346 -21.85 8.80 11.93
N ILE A 347 -21.89 9.95 11.26
CA ILE A 347 -21.16 10.21 10.02
C ILE A 347 -19.99 11.17 10.24
N ARG A 348 -18.80 10.84 9.72
CA ARG A 348 -17.59 11.70 9.74
C ARG A 348 -16.67 11.41 8.57
N THR A 349 -15.76 12.33 8.27
CA THR A 349 -14.74 12.14 7.23
C THR A 349 -13.61 11.20 7.62
N TRP A 350 -13.36 11.04 8.92
CA TRP A 350 -12.31 10.18 9.44
C TRP A 350 -12.71 9.51 10.75
N PHE A 351 -12.22 8.29 10.93
CA PHE A 351 -12.39 7.49 12.14
C PHE A 351 -11.11 6.69 12.46
N PRO A 352 -10.83 6.40 13.75
CA PRO A 352 -9.80 5.45 14.15
C PRO A 352 -10.27 4.00 13.90
N GLN A 353 -10.17 3.56 12.64
CA GLN A 353 -10.68 2.26 12.18
C GLN A 353 -10.23 1.08 13.05
N LEU A 354 -8.94 0.99 13.38
CA LEU A 354 -8.39 -0.07 14.23
C LEU A 354 -9.10 -0.15 15.59
N GLY A 355 -9.38 0.99 16.23
CA GLY A 355 -10.11 1.04 17.50
C GLY A 355 -11.58 0.66 17.37
N ILE A 356 -12.22 1.01 16.25
CA ILE A 356 -13.60 0.60 15.97
C ILE A 356 -13.66 -0.92 15.80
N LEU A 357 -12.78 -1.50 15.00
CA LEU A 357 -12.73 -2.95 14.79
C LEU A 357 -12.39 -3.71 16.07
N ALA A 358 -11.52 -3.16 16.93
CA ALA A 358 -11.19 -3.71 18.24
C ALA A 358 -12.33 -3.63 19.28
N HIS A 359 -13.35 -2.80 19.03
CA HIS A 359 -14.40 -2.54 20.01
C HIS A 359 -15.38 -3.72 20.10
N LYS A 360 -15.66 -4.19 21.33
CA LYS A 360 -16.53 -5.36 21.62
C LYS A 360 -17.94 -5.32 21.00
N ASN A 361 -18.45 -4.11 20.72
CA ASN A 361 -19.80 -3.91 20.15
C ASN A 361 -19.80 -3.88 18.62
N THR A 362 -18.65 -3.92 17.95
CA THR A 362 -18.59 -4.00 16.49
C THR A 362 -19.02 -5.38 16.04
N ARG A 363 -20.05 -5.43 15.18
CA ARG A 363 -20.68 -6.67 14.73
C ARG A 363 -20.35 -7.01 13.29
N VAL A 364 -20.25 -5.99 12.44
CA VAL A 364 -19.99 -6.15 11.01
C VAL A 364 -19.21 -4.93 10.54
N PHE A 365 -18.27 -5.17 9.63
CA PHE A 365 -17.61 -4.14 8.85
C PHE A 365 -18.05 -4.20 7.39
N VAL A 366 -18.77 -3.16 6.95
CA VAL A 366 -19.07 -2.95 5.54
C VAL A 366 -17.89 -2.23 4.89
N THR A 367 -17.20 -2.91 3.99
CA THR A 367 -15.91 -2.47 3.44
C THR A 367 -15.83 -2.66 1.93
N HIS A 368 -14.98 -1.86 1.28
CA HIS A 368 -14.57 -2.13 -0.10
C HIS A 368 -13.64 -3.34 -0.26
N GLY A 369 -13.13 -3.94 0.83
CA GLY A 369 -12.25 -5.12 0.75
C GLY A 369 -10.78 -4.81 0.41
N GLY A 370 -10.35 -3.57 0.59
CA GLY A 370 -8.92 -3.23 0.48
C GLY A 370 -8.07 -4.03 1.47
N LEU A 371 -6.88 -4.46 1.03
CA LEU A 371 -6.05 -5.43 1.74
C LEU A 371 -5.77 -5.10 3.22
N GLN A 372 -5.41 -3.84 3.52
CA GLN A 372 -5.13 -3.42 4.90
C GLN A 372 -6.39 -3.49 5.78
N SER A 373 -7.53 -3.09 5.23
CA SER A 373 -8.80 -3.17 5.95
C SER A 373 -9.15 -4.62 6.28
N LEU A 374 -8.90 -5.57 5.36
CA LEU A 374 -9.09 -6.99 5.64
C LEU A 374 -8.10 -7.52 6.68
N MET A 375 -6.82 -7.13 6.65
CA MET A 375 -5.86 -7.51 7.69
C MET A 375 -6.30 -7.05 9.08
N GLU A 376 -6.76 -5.81 9.22
CA GLU A 376 -7.30 -5.28 10.47
C GLU A 376 -8.55 -6.05 10.92
N THR A 377 -9.39 -6.42 9.97
CA THR A 377 -10.64 -7.14 10.22
C THR A 377 -10.42 -8.56 10.71
N VAL A 378 -9.54 -9.31 10.02
CA VAL A 378 -9.14 -10.65 10.41
C VAL A 378 -8.47 -10.64 11.78
N ASN A 379 -7.63 -9.63 12.07
CA ASN A 379 -6.98 -9.50 13.38
C ASN A 379 -7.97 -9.37 14.55
N TYR A 380 -9.12 -8.72 14.36
CA TYR A 380 -10.14 -8.56 15.40
C TYR A 380 -11.34 -9.50 15.26
N GLY A 381 -11.34 -10.38 14.26
CA GLY A 381 -12.41 -11.37 14.05
C GLY A 381 -13.78 -10.73 13.79
N VAL A 382 -13.82 -9.60 13.06
CA VAL A 382 -15.09 -8.93 12.72
C VAL A 382 -15.58 -9.45 11.35
N PRO A 383 -16.84 -9.92 11.22
CA PRO A 383 -17.38 -10.30 9.93
C PRO A 383 -17.46 -9.15 8.91
N VAL A 384 -17.30 -9.45 7.62
CA VAL A 384 -17.32 -8.44 6.54
C VAL A 384 -18.58 -8.49 5.68
N VAL A 385 -19.03 -7.32 5.23
CA VAL A 385 -19.90 -7.19 4.05
C VAL A 385 -19.13 -6.38 3.03
N ALA A 386 -18.77 -7.01 1.91
CA ALA A 386 -17.85 -6.40 0.97
C ALA A 386 -18.54 -5.78 -0.26
N ILE A 387 -18.07 -4.61 -0.67
CA ILE A 387 -18.49 -3.89 -1.88
C ILE A 387 -17.22 -3.51 -2.65
N PRO A 388 -16.58 -4.45 -3.38
CA PRO A 388 -15.37 -4.16 -4.13
C PRO A 388 -15.65 -3.11 -5.21
N ILE A 389 -14.72 -2.18 -5.38
CA ILE A 389 -14.84 -1.06 -6.32
C ILE A 389 -13.74 -1.13 -7.39
N PHE A 390 -12.48 -1.40 -7.00
CA PHE A 390 -11.35 -1.40 -7.95
C PHE A 390 -10.10 -2.15 -7.45
N GLY A 391 -9.17 -2.40 -8.38
CA GLY A 391 -7.83 -2.88 -8.06
C GLY A 391 -7.85 -4.25 -7.39
N ASP A 392 -7.14 -4.39 -6.28
CA ASP A 392 -7.00 -5.66 -5.55
C ASP A 392 -8.27 -6.10 -4.80
N GLN A 393 -9.25 -5.21 -4.68
CA GLN A 393 -10.46 -5.42 -3.89
C GLN A 393 -11.25 -6.65 -4.34
N PHE A 394 -11.41 -6.87 -5.65
CA PHE A 394 -12.22 -7.99 -6.15
C PHE A 394 -11.66 -9.36 -5.74
N LYS A 395 -10.37 -9.60 -5.98
CA LYS A 395 -9.66 -10.82 -5.53
C LYS A 395 -9.74 -10.96 -4.03
N ASN A 396 -9.41 -9.90 -3.29
CA ASN A 396 -9.41 -9.91 -1.84
C ASN A 396 -10.77 -10.31 -1.27
N VAL A 397 -11.85 -9.75 -1.81
CA VAL A 397 -13.22 -10.07 -1.41
C VAL A 397 -13.61 -11.50 -1.78
N LYS A 398 -13.20 -11.97 -2.96
CA LYS A 398 -13.43 -13.36 -3.37
C LYS A 398 -12.75 -14.35 -2.42
N ILE A 399 -11.51 -14.07 -2.01
CA ILE A 399 -10.78 -14.86 -1.01
C ILE A 399 -11.51 -14.79 0.33
N ALA A 400 -11.86 -13.59 0.80
CA ALA A 400 -12.55 -13.43 2.08
C ALA A 400 -13.88 -14.20 2.15
N TYR A 401 -14.65 -14.21 1.06
CA TYR A 401 -15.88 -15.00 0.93
C TYR A 401 -15.61 -16.51 1.01
N LEU A 402 -14.54 -17.00 0.38
CA LEU A 402 -14.19 -18.43 0.39
C LEU A 402 -13.60 -18.94 1.72
N GLU A 403 -13.16 -18.01 2.57
CA GLU A 403 -12.69 -18.27 3.94
C GLU A 403 -13.77 -17.99 4.99
N ASP A 404 -15.03 -17.83 4.58
CA ASP A 404 -16.19 -17.59 5.45
C ASP A 404 -16.02 -16.37 6.39
N LEU A 405 -15.32 -15.32 5.93
CA LEU A 405 -15.14 -14.08 6.70
C LEU A 405 -16.41 -13.20 6.77
N GLY A 406 -17.45 -13.50 5.99
CA GLY A 406 -18.73 -12.79 6.03
C GLY A 406 -19.58 -12.95 4.78
#